data_AF-A0A9E4AE77-F1
#
_entry.id   AF-A0A9E4AE77-F1
#
_cell.length_a   1.000
_cell.length_b   1.000
_cell.length_c   1.000
_cell.angle_alpha   90.00
_cell.angle_beta   90.00
_cell.angle_gamma   90.00
#
_symmetry.space_group_name_H-M   'P 1'
#
loop_
_entity.id
_entity.type
_entity.pdbx_description
1 polymer ?
#
loop_
_entity_poly.entity_id
_entity_poly.type
_entity_poly.pdbx_seq_one_letter_code
_entity_poly.pdbx_strand_id
1 'polypeptide(L)'
;MPYDRVSSAIDRWEVDGLVSSEQGAALREDHAVHSTRTQRRRSQYTVSITAGVLLVVAGVTFLAWSWPRMGDGGRSLLIWAAGVLVAALGVRMVRARRWVPVARALQSSGLALLLAAYAYSQTAWPSGTLGGVAVGTLSLATPIMALVLLARASWVMSGVTVAIGYGFVAVFLHRALSLPDQALVWTLDGVLVATLLAMALTIWRQLRSGPGEDGGRSVSPPVLSAFVVSVYAGFLFVILTATVALEMADVPFLALDAWLLLVTAVAVWAIHWAPTGLANPHYVHGVALSVGIAIPLGFATPLELYDAPPPVAALVVASVGVAGLWYGLGRSAMSLIVTSCAAIVCAAWYLGAEFGDNIGSVIALAVVAAVFFLGASRIGRERAAGEAKPRGVGDTE
;
A
#
# COMPACT_ATOMS: atom_id res chain seq x y z
N MET A 1 2.63 14.62 -14.74
CA MET A 1 3.25 15.73 -13.98
C MET A 1 2.55 17.04 -14.32
N PRO A 2 2.07 17.82 -13.34
CA PRO A 2 1.47 19.15 -13.56
C PRO A 2 2.46 20.32 -13.46
N TYR A 3 3.69 20.10 -12.97
CA TYR A 3 4.65 21.17 -12.63
C TYR A 3 5.26 21.85 -13.86
N ASP A 4 5.59 21.10 -14.91
CA ASP A 4 6.02 21.68 -16.19
C ASP A 4 4.94 22.53 -16.85
N ARG A 5 3.66 22.31 -16.52
CA ARG A 5 2.56 23.02 -17.15
C ARG A 5 2.40 24.45 -16.65
N VAL A 6 2.82 24.75 -15.42
CA VAL A 6 2.70 26.09 -14.84
C VAL A 6 3.88 26.96 -15.26
N SER A 7 5.12 26.45 -15.19
CA SER A 7 6.29 27.15 -15.71
C SER A 7 6.16 27.41 -17.22
N SER A 8 5.79 26.39 -18.01
CA SER A 8 5.52 26.58 -19.44
C SER A 8 4.30 27.45 -19.75
N ALA A 9 3.36 27.61 -18.81
CA ALA A 9 2.27 28.59 -18.96
C ALA A 9 2.79 30.01 -18.71
N ILE A 10 3.60 30.21 -17.68
CA ILE A 10 4.22 31.51 -17.38
C ILE A 10 5.11 31.95 -18.54
N ASP A 11 5.93 31.04 -19.09
CA ASP A 11 6.80 31.34 -20.23
C ASP A 11 5.99 31.70 -21.49
N ARG A 12 4.86 31.03 -21.72
CA ARG A 12 3.93 31.40 -22.81
C ARG A 12 3.29 32.77 -22.57
N TRP A 13 2.87 33.08 -21.36
CA TRP A 13 2.29 34.39 -21.04
C TRP A 13 3.28 35.54 -21.16
N GLU A 14 4.56 35.30 -20.88
CA GLU A 14 5.63 36.29 -21.09
C GLU A 14 5.88 36.51 -22.60
N VAL A 15 5.91 35.44 -23.39
CA VAL A 15 6.03 35.52 -24.86
C VAL A 15 4.82 36.24 -25.48
N ASP A 16 3.61 35.98 -24.97
CA ASP A 16 2.37 36.59 -25.44
C ASP A 16 2.19 38.04 -24.94
N GLY A 17 3.12 38.56 -24.13
CA GLY A 17 3.06 39.91 -23.57
C GLY A 17 1.94 40.14 -22.55
N LEU A 18 1.32 39.06 -22.06
CA LEU A 18 0.26 39.10 -21.06
C LEU A 18 0.78 39.44 -19.66
N VAL A 19 2.07 39.18 -19.42
CA VAL A 19 2.75 39.35 -18.13
C VAL A 19 4.14 39.94 -18.41
N SER A 20 4.58 40.93 -17.65
CA SER A 20 5.94 41.47 -17.78
C SER A 20 6.99 40.45 -17.32
N SER A 21 8.25 40.58 -17.74
CA SER A 21 9.34 39.71 -17.29
C SER A 21 9.52 39.72 -15.77
N GLU A 22 9.32 40.88 -15.14
CA GLU A 22 9.35 41.05 -13.68
C GLU A 22 8.18 40.31 -13.00
N GLN A 23 6.96 40.44 -13.53
CA GLN A 23 5.80 39.70 -13.03
C GLN A 23 5.94 38.19 -13.26
N GLY A 24 6.53 37.77 -14.38
CA GLY A 24 6.83 36.37 -14.68
C GLY A 24 7.86 35.79 -13.72
N ALA A 25 8.93 36.54 -13.41
CA ALA A 25 9.91 36.15 -12.40
C ALA A 25 9.28 36.01 -11.01
N ALA A 26 8.47 36.98 -10.58
CA ALA A 26 7.73 36.93 -9.32
C ALA A 26 6.77 35.73 -9.25
N LEU A 27 6.04 35.43 -10.34
CA LEU A 27 5.15 34.26 -10.41
C LEU A 27 5.90 32.93 -10.37
N ARG A 28 7.08 32.83 -10.99
CA ARG A 28 7.95 31.65 -10.89
C ARG A 28 8.45 31.46 -9.46
N GLU A 29 8.85 32.55 -8.80
CA GLU A 29 9.29 32.53 -7.40
C GLU A 29 8.14 32.09 -6.47
N ASP A 30 6.96 32.71 -6.58
CA ASP A 30 5.79 32.33 -5.80
C ASP A 30 5.36 30.88 -6.06
N HIS A 31 5.45 30.41 -7.32
CA HIS A 31 5.20 29.02 -7.66
C HIS A 31 6.23 28.07 -7.06
N ALA A 32 7.52 28.42 -7.06
CA ALA A 32 8.59 27.66 -6.42
C ALA A 32 8.38 27.58 -4.90
N VAL A 33 7.97 28.67 -4.25
CA VAL A 33 7.63 28.70 -2.83
C VAL A 33 6.37 27.88 -2.53
N HIS A 34 5.34 27.96 -3.36
CA HIS A 34 4.10 27.20 -3.15
C HIS A 34 4.29 25.69 -3.36
N SER A 35 5.07 25.29 -4.38
CA SER A 35 5.36 23.90 -4.69
C SER A 35 6.20 23.24 -3.58
N THR A 36 7.27 23.90 -3.11
CA THR A 36 8.09 23.42 -1.98
C THR A 36 7.26 23.28 -0.70
N ARG A 37 6.39 24.25 -0.38
CA ARG A 37 5.45 24.17 0.76
C ARG A 37 4.50 22.98 0.63
N THR A 38 3.90 22.79 -0.54
CA THR A 38 2.97 21.68 -0.80
C THR A 38 3.66 20.33 -0.68
N GLN A 39 4.90 20.23 -1.17
CA GLN A 39 5.69 19.01 -1.15
C GLN A 39 6.12 18.65 0.27
N ARG A 40 6.64 19.60 1.05
CA ARG A 40 6.93 19.40 2.49
C ARG A 40 5.70 18.95 3.27
N ARG A 41 4.52 19.54 3.00
CA ARG A 41 3.26 19.13 3.65
C ARG A 41 2.88 17.69 3.30
N ARG A 42 3.08 17.27 2.04
CA ARG A 42 2.88 15.88 1.63
C ARG A 42 3.87 14.94 2.32
N SER A 43 5.15 15.29 2.41
CA SER A 43 6.15 14.51 3.14
C SER A 43 5.78 14.36 4.62
N GLN A 44 5.36 15.45 5.27
CA GLN A 44 4.89 15.42 6.65
C GLN A 44 3.71 14.45 6.83
N TYR A 45 2.72 14.48 5.94
CA TYR A 45 1.60 13.55 5.99
C TYR A 45 2.04 12.11 5.78
N THR A 46 2.91 11.85 4.80
CA THR A 46 3.43 10.50 4.55
C THR A 46 4.14 9.94 5.78
N VAL A 47 5.08 10.69 6.37
CA VAL A 47 5.80 10.27 7.59
C VAL A 47 4.84 10.07 8.77
N SER A 48 3.83 10.94 8.93
CA SER A 48 2.82 10.79 9.99
C SER A 48 1.93 9.57 9.79
N ILE A 49 1.55 9.26 8.55
CA ILE A 49 0.79 8.05 8.20
C ILE A 49 1.64 6.82 8.52
N THR A 50 2.92 6.82 8.16
CA THR A 50 3.86 5.74 8.50
C THR A 50 3.96 5.53 10.00
N ALA A 51 4.07 6.62 10.79
CA ALA A 51 4.05 6.55 12.25
C ALA A 51 2.77 5.88 12.78
N GLY A 52 1.62 6.27 12.24
CA GLY A 52 0.33 5.66 12.58
C GLY A 52 0.27 4.18 12.24
N VAL A 53 0.76 3.78 11.06
CA VAL A 53 0.84 2.38 10.65
C VAL A 53 1.77 1.59 11.58
N LEU A 54 2.95 2.11 11.92
CA LEU A 54 3.88 1.47 12.85
C LEU A 54 3.26 1.29 14.24
N LEU A 55 2.48 2.25 14.72
CA LEU A 55 1.73 2.12 15.97
C LEU A 55 0.67 1.02 15.89
N VAL A 56 0.00 0.88 14.74
CA VAL A 56 -0.92 -0.24 14.49
C VAL A 56 -0.16 -1.57 14.49
N VAL A 57 1.01 -1.65 13.85
CA VAL A 57 1.86 -2.85 13.92
C VAL A 57 2.24 -3.16 15.37
N ALA A 58 2.70 -2.17 16.14
CA ALA A 58 3.00 -2.33 17.57
C ALA A 58 1.79 -2.83 18.37
N GLY A 59 0.60 -2.30 18.10
CA GLY A 59 -0.65 -2.74 18.71
C GLY A 59 -1.01 -4.18 18.34
N VAL A 60 -0.81 -4.58 17.08
CA VAL A 60 -1.02 -5.96 16.61
C VAL A 60 -0.01 -6.92 17.25
N THR A 61 1.27 -6.54 17.33
CA THR A 61 2.32 -7.30 18.03
C THR A 61 2.02 -7.41 19.53
N PHE A 62 1.51 -6.35 20.16
CA PHE A 62 1.06 -6.41 21.55
C PHE A 62 -0.14 -7.34 21.73
N LEU A 63 -1.08 -7.29 20.79
CA LEU A 63 -2.19 -8.23 20.78
C LEU A 63 -1.67 -9.65 20.63
N ALA A 64 -0.70 -9.91 19.75
CA ALA A 64 0.00 -11.19 19.60
C ALA A 64 0.68 -11.64 20.91
N TRP A 65 1.33 -10.75 21.65
CA TRP A 65 1.89 -11.05 22.98
C TRP A 65 0.82 -11.41 24.03
N SER A 66 -0.29 -10.68 24.01
CA SER A 66 -1.43 -10.94 24.91
C SER A 66 -2.26 -12.15 24.46
N TRP A 67 -2.08 -12.56 23.21
CA TRP A 67 -2.82 -13.60 22.49
C TRP A 67 -2.73 -14.93 23.21
N PRO A 68 -1.54 -15.50 23.54
CA PRO A 68 -1.39 -16.75 24.29
C PRO A 68 -2.30 -16.89 25.51
N ARG A 69 -2.63 -15.77 26.19
CA ARG A 69 -3.45 -15.76 27.40
C ARG A 69 -4.96 -15.75 27.14
N MET A 70 -5.39 -15.44 25.92
CA MET A 70 -6.77 -15.61 25.46
C MET A 70 -6.94 -17.01 24.87
N GLY A 71 -8.07 -17.68 25.14
CA GLY A 71 -8.39 -18.94 24.44
C GLY A 71 -8.64 -18.71 22.94
N ASP A 72 -8.43 -19.75 22.12
CA ASP A 72 -8.48 -19.67 20.65
C ASP A 72 -9.80 -19.12 20.12
N GLY A 73 -10.93 -19.44 20.77
CA GLY A 73 -12.23 -18.86 20.42
C GLY A 73 -12.35 -17.36 20.71
N GLY A 74 -11.78 -16.88 21.82
CA GLY A 74 -11.79 -15.46 22.19
C GLY A 74 -10.96 -14.60 21.24
N ARG A 75 -9.84 -15.16 20.79
CA ARG A 75 -8.97 -14.61 19.75
C ARG A 75 -9.69 -14.43 18.42
N SER A 76 -10.30 -15.49 17.87
CA SER A 76 -11.07 -15.41 16.63
C SER A 76 -12.19 -14.37 16.70
N LEU A 77 -12.89 -14.32 17.84
CA LEU A 77 -13.98 -13.36 18.05
C LEU A 77 -13.49 -11.91 18.13
N LEU A 78 -12.33 -11.67 18.73
CA LEU A 78 -11.74 -10.34 18.84
C LEU A 78 -11.27 -9.79 17.49
N ILE A 79 -10.59 -10.60 16.66
CA ILE A 79 -10.24 -10.18 15.28
C ILE A 79 -11.52 -9.93 14.47
N TRP A 80 -12.52 -10.80 14.60
CA TRP A 80 -13.79 -10.63 13.90
C TRP A 80 -14.47 -9.32 14.30
N ALA A 81 -14.58 -9.03 15.60
CA ALA A 81 -15.18 -7.80 16.12
C ALA A 81 -14.41 -6.55 15.64
N ALA A 82 -13.08 -6.59 15.67
CA ALA A 82 -12.25 -5.52 15.14
C ALA A 82 -12.49 -5.30 13.63
N GLY A 83 -12.55 -6.38 12.85
CA GLY A 83 -12.85 -6.33 11.42
C GLY A 83 -14.20 -5.70 11.11
N VAL A 84 -15.25 -6.09 11.85
CA VAL A 84 -16.60 -5.49 11.74
C VAL A 84 -16.57 -4.00 12.08
N LEU A 85 -15.95 -3.62 13.21
CA LEU A 85 -15.89 -2.23 13.66
C LEU A 85 -15.15 -1.34 12.67
N VAL A 86 -14.01 -1.81 12.14
CA VAL A 86 -13.20 -1.09 11.16
C VAL A 86 -13.96 -0.92 9.85
N ALA A 87 -14.62 -1.97 9.35
CA ALA A 87 -15.46 -1.87 8.15
C ALA A 87 -16.66 -0.93 8.36
N ALA A 88 -17.35 -1.04 9.49
CA ALA A 88 -18.50 -0.20 9.83
C ALA A 88 -18.12 1.28 9.99
N LEU A 89 -16.97 1.57 10.60
CA LEU A 89 -16.42 2.93 10.67
C LEU A 89 -16.16 3.50 9.27
N GLY A 90 -15.56 2.69 8.38
CA GLY A 90 -15.38 3.05 6.99
C GLY A 90 -16.71 3.37 6.27
N VAL A 91 -17.74 2.52 6.42
CA VAL A 91 -19.09 2.80 5.89
C VAL A 91 -19.66 4.10 6.44
N ARG A 92 -19.56 4.34 7.75
CA ARG A 92 -20.07 5.55 8.40
C ARG A 92 -19.36 6.80 7.89
N MET A 93 -18.04 6.76 7.70
CA MET A 93 -17.26 7.88 7.17
C MET A 93 -17.61 8.19 5.71
N VAL A 94 -17.82 7.17 4.86
CA VAL A 94 -18.33 7.36 3.50
C VAL A 94 -19.71 8.02 3.52
N ARG A 95 -20.64 7.55 4.35
CA ARG A 95 -21.98 8.14 4.50
C ARG A 95 -21.93 9.60 4.94
N ALA A 96 -21.00 9.94 5.83
CA ALA A 96 -20.77 11.32 6.27
C ALA A 96 -20.05 12.20 5.23
N ARG A 97 -19.73 11.67 4.03
CA ARG A 97 -18.98 12.36 2.95
C ARG A 97 -17.65 12.96 3.41
N ARG A 98 -17.03 12.37 4.44
CA ARG A 98 -15.81 12.86 5.09
C ARG A 98 -14.68 11.87 4.85
N TRP A 99 -13.54 12.36 4.34
CA TRP A 99 -12.31 11.58 4.15
C TRP A 99 -12.53 10.26 3.38
N VAL A 100 -13.25 10.32 2.26
CA VAL A 100 -13.67 9.16 1.46
C VAL A 100 -12.53 8.17 1.14
N PRO A 101 -11.30 8.58 0.79
CA PRO A 101 -10.20 7.64 0.56
C PRO A 101 -9.84 6.82 1.81
N VAL A 102 -9.78 7.46 2.98
CA VAL A 102 -9.50 6.80 4.27
C VAL A 102 -10.64 5.85 4.62
N ALA A 103 -11.87 6.28 4.38
CA ALA A 103 -13.06 5.48 4.63
C ALA A 103 -13.09 4.18 3.80
N ARG A 104 -12.64 4.24 2.53
CA ARG A 104 -12.48 3.06 1.66
C ARG A 104 -11.34 2.16 2.09
N ALA A 105 -10.21 2.73 2.51
CA ALA A 105 -9.11 1.95 3.08
C ALA A 105 -9.54 1.19 4.34
N LEU A 106 -10.31 1.83 5.23
CA LEU A 106 -10.89 1.18 6.40
C LEU A 106 -11.85 0.03 6.01
N GLN A 107 -12.67 0.22 4.97
CA GLN A 107 -13.53 -0.86 4.46
C GLN A 107 -12.71 -2.06 3.97
N SER A 108 -11.67 -1.84 3.17
CA SER A 108 -10.81 -2.94 2.69
C SER A 108 -10.05 -3.61 3.83
N SER A 109 -9.52 -2.84 4.78
CA SER A 109 -8.81 -3.37 5.94
C SER A 109 -9.74 -4.16 6.86
N GLY A 110 -10.97 -3.71 7.06
CA GLY A 110 -11.98 -4.44 7.83
C GLY A 110 -12.34 -5.79 7.20
N LEU A 111 -12.47 -5.84 5.87
CA LEU A 111 -12.68 -7.11 5.14
C LEU A 111 -11.48 -8.05 5.24
N ALA A 112 -10.26 -7.53 5.14
CA ALA A 112 -9.05 -8.34 5.31
C ALA A 112 -8.95 -8.91 6.74
N LEU A 113 -9.29 -8.12 7.77
CA LEU A 113 -9.35 -8.58 9.16
C LEU A 113 -10.42 -9.67 9.35
N LEU A 114 -11.60 -9.51 8.75
CA LEU A 114 -12.64 -10.54 8.78
C LEU A 114 -12.16 -11.84 8.14
N LEU A 115 -11.48 -11.76 6.98
CA LEU A 115 -10.90 -12.92 6.32
C LEU A 115 -9.87 -13.62 7.22
N ALA A 116 -8.98 -12.84 7.85
CA ALA A 116 -8.00 -13.35 8.81
C ALA A 116 -8.67 -14.00 10.03
N ALA A 117 -9.77 -13.44 10.54
CA ALA A 117 -10.53 -14.04 11.64
C ALA A 117 -11.09 -15.42 11.27
N TYR A 118 -11.67 -15.54 10.06
CA TYR A 118 -12.22 -16.82 9.61
C TYR A 118 -11.12 -17.86 9.35
N ALA A 119 -9.97 -17.46 8.78
CA ALA A 119 -8.82 -18.34 8.64
C ALA A 119 -8.29 -18.80 10.01
N TYR A 120 -8.09 -17.86 10.95
CA TYR A 120 -7.59 -18.16 12.29
C TYR A 120 -8.53 -19.07 13.10
N SER A 121 -9.83 -18.97 12.86
CA SER A 121 -10.85 -19.77 13.56
C SER A 121 -10.72 -21.29 13.39
N GLN A 122 -9.88 -21.76 12.47
CA GLN A 122 -9.50 -23.18 12.38
C GLN A 122 -8.85 -23.71 13.65
N THR A 123 -8.10 -22.87 14.37
CA THR A 123 -7.49 -23.22 15.65
C THR A 123 -8.54 -23.45 16.75
N ALA A 124 -9.60 -22.64 16.76
CA ALA A 124 -10.67 -22.70 17.75
C ALA A 124 -11.70 -23.78 17.44
N TRP A 125 -12.04 -23.96 16.17
CA TRP A 125 -13.02 -24.91 15.69
C TRP A 125 -12.48 -25.63 14.47
N PRO A 126 -12.00 -26.88 14.59
CA PRO A 126 -11.48 -27.65 13.47
C PRO A 126 -12.47 -27.78 12.31
N SER A 127 -11.97 -27.92 11.09
CA SER A 127 -12.77 -28.16 9.88
C SER A 127 -13.64 -29.42 10.05
N GLY A 128 -14.86 -29.41 9.49
CA GLY A 128 -15.83 -30.51 9.64
C GLY A 128 -16.61 -30.53 10.97
N THR A 129 -16.27 -29.71 11.96
CA THR A 129 -17.10 -29.50 13.15
C THR A 129 -18.27 -28.54 12.86
N LEU A 130 -19.31 -28.53 13.71
CA LEU A 130 -20.42 -27.56 13.57
C LEU A 130 -19.94 -26.09 13.59
N GLY A 131 -18.96 -25.76 14.43
CA GLY A 131 -18.31 -24.45 14.44
C GLY A 131 -17.48 -24.20 13.17
N GLY A 132 -16.78 -25.24 12.70
CA GLY A 132 -16.21 -25.40 11.36
C GLY A 132 -17.07 -24.84 10.24
N VAL A 133 -18.22 -25.50 10.08
CA VAL A 133 -19.21 -25.27 9.02
C VAL A 133 -19.91 -23.92 9.18
N ALA A 134 -20.24 -23.52 10.41
CA ALA A 134 -20.86 -22.22 10.67
C ALA A 134 -19.95 -21.06 10.24
N VAL A 135 -18.66 -21.12 10.63
CA VAL A 135 -17.66 -20.12 10.21
C VAL A 135 -17.47 -20.13 8.70
N GLY A 136 -17.35 -21.31 8.07
CA GLY A 136 -17.21 -21.41 6.61
C GLY A 136 -18.42 -20.81 5.88
N THR A 137 -19.63 -21.07 6.35
CA THR A 137 -20.85 -20.50 5.75
C THR A 137 -20.90 -18.97 5.92
N LEU A 138 -20.52 -18.45 7.09
CA LEU A 138 -20.42 -17.01 7.36
C LEU A 138 -19.34 -16.33 6.50
N SER A 139 -18.23 -17.01 6.23
CA SER A 139 -17.18 -16.48 5.36
C SER A 139 -17.71 -16.26 3.94
N LEU A 140 -18.62 -17.10 3.44
CA LEU A 140 -19.26 -16.92 2.13
C LEU A 140 -20.28 -15.78 2.10
N ALA A 141 -21.03 -15.57 3.19
CA ALA A 141 -21.99 -14.47 3.29
C ALA A 141 -21.32 -13.09 3.33
N THR A 142 -20.12 -13.01 3.90
CA THR A 142 -19.35 -11.76 4.09
C THR A 142 -19.04 -11.02 2.77
N PRO A 143 -18.44 -11.63 1.74
CA PRO A 143 -18.17 -10.96 0.47
C PRO A 143 -19.46 -10.59 -0.30
N ILE A 144 -20.54 -11.37 -0.15
CA ILE A 144 -21.85 -11.03 -0.75
C ILE A 144 -22.40 -9.74 -0.14
N MET A 145 -22.41 -9.64 1.20
CA MET A 145 -22.79 -8.41 1.90
C MET A 145 -21.86 -7.25 1.55
N ALA A 146 -20.55 -7.48 1.49
CA ALA A 146 -19.57 -6.48 1.09
C ALA A 146 -19.82 -5.96 -0.34
N LEU A 147 -20.17 -6.84 -1.28
CA LEU A 147 -20.49 -6.46 -2.65
C LEU A 147 -21.72 -5.55 -2.70
N VAL A 148 -22.78 -5.89 -1.95
CA VAL A 148 -24.02 -5.11 -1.89
C VAL A 148 -23.79 -3.73 -1.24
N LEU A 149 -23.00 -3.69 -0.16
CA LEU A 149 -22.84 -2.50 0.68
C LEU A 149 -21.70 -1.57 0.23
N LEU A 150 -20.64 -2.10 -0.37
CA LEU A 150 -19.36 -1.40 -0.58
C LEU A 150 -18.99 -1.26 -2.06
N ALA A 151 -19.21 -2.30 -2.87
CA ALA A 151 -18.68 -2.35 -4.24
C ALA A 151 -19.35 -1.35 -5.19
N ARG A 152 -20.57 -0.86 -4.89
CA ARG A 152 -21.26 0.14 -5.72
C ARG A 152 -20.72 1.57 -5.56
N ALA A 153 -19.89 1.81 -4.54
CA ALA A 153 -19.45 3.17 -4.19
C ALA A 153 -18.17 3.63 -4.90
N SER A 154 -17.37 2.71 -5.46
CA SER A 154 -16.16 3.06 -6.23
C SER A 154 -15.52 1.89 -6.97
N TRP A 155 -14.93 2.21 -8.12
CA TRP A 155 -14.19 1.28 -8.98
C TRP A 155 -13.07 0.51 -8.25
N VAL A 156 -12.22 1.20 -7.48
CA VAL A 156 -11.14 0.57 -6.69
C VAL A 156 -11.69 -0.45 -5.68
N MET A 157 -12.77 -0.12 -4.97
CA MET A 157 -13.36 -1.03 -3.97
C MET A 157 -14.01 -2.25 -4.61
N SER A 158 -14.53 -2.16 -5.84
CA SER A 158 -15.07 -3.33 -6.53
C SER A 158 -13.96 -4.37 -6.77
N GLY A 159 -12.80 -3.94 -7.28
CA GLY A 159 -11.66 -4.84 -7.49
C GLY A 159 -11.12 -5.43 -6.19
N VAL A 160 -10.94 -4.60 -5.16
CA VAL A 160 -10.45 -5.07 -3.84
C VAL A 160 -11.44 -6.06 -3.20
N THR A 161 -12.74 -5.80 -3.29
CA THR A 161 -13.77 -6.71 -2.73
C THR A 161 -13.79 -8.04 -3.46
N VAL A 162 -13.57 -8.05 -4.78
CA VAL A 162 -13.46 -9.29 -5.57
C VAL A 162 -12.20 -10.07 -5.18
N ALA A 163 -11.05 -9.40 -5.10
CA ALA A 163 -9.78 -10.03 -4.73
C ALA A 163 -9.85 -10.68 -3.32
N ILE A 164 -10.33 -9.93 -2.32
CA ILE A 164 -10.53 -10.47 -0.96
C ILE A 164 -11.63 -11.54 -0.94
N GLY A 165 -12.64 -11.41 -1.82
CA GLY A 165 -13.72 -12.38 -2.03
C GLY A 165 -13.21 -13.79 -2.34
N TYR A 166 -12.16 -13.93 -3.15
CA TYR A 166 -11.53 -15.22 -3.41
C TYR A 166 -10.98 -15.87 -2.15
N GLY A 167 -10.38 -15.07 -1.25
CA GLY A 167 -9.93 -15.56 0.06
C GLY A 167 -11.09 -16.10 0.90
N PHE A 168 -12.23 -15.41 0.92
CA PHE A 168 -13.42 -15.87 1.66
C PHE A 168 -14.00 -17.17 1.08
N VAL A 169 -13.96 -17.32 -0.25
CA VAL A 169 -14.34 -18.57 -0.94
C VAL A 169 -13.36 -19.69 -0.57
N ALA A 170 -12.05 -19.41 -0.56
CA ALA A 170 -11.04 -20.39 -0.14
C ALA A 170 -11.32 -20.90 1.28
N VAL A 171 -11.60 -19.99 2.22
CA VAL A 171 -11.93 -20.36 3.61
C VAL A 171 -13.20 -21.19 3.68
N PHE A 172 -14.23 -20.86 2.89
CA PHE A 172 -15.47 -21.66 2.82
C PHE A 172 -15.19 -23.08 2.29
N LEU A 173 -14.50 -23.19 1.15
CA LEU A 173 -14.15 -24.45 0.50
C LEU A 173 -13.33 -25.35 1.44
N HIS A 174 -12.37 -24.77 2.15
CA HIS A 174 -11.56 -25.51 3.10
C HIS A 174 -12.36 -25.90 4.36
N ARG A 175 -13.13 -24.98 4.94
CA ARG A 175 -13.74 -25.22 6.26
C ARG A 175 -15.08 -25.93 6.24
N ALA A 176 -15.94 -25.60 5.29
CA ALA A 176 -17.27 -26.19 5.17
C ALA A 176 -17.25 -27.49 4.37
N LEU A 177 -16.37 -27.60 3.37
CA LEU A 177 -16.31 -28.75 2.46
C LEU A 177 -15.08 -29.65 2.67
N SER A 178 -14.12 -29.25 3.51
CA SER A 178 -12.90 -30.03 3.82
C SER A 178 -12.12 -30.47 2.57
N LEU A 179 -12.05 -29.59 1.56
CA LEU A 179 -11.31 -29.88 0.33
C LEU A 179 -9.79 -29.92 0.56
N PRO A 180 -9.06 -30.85 -0.08
CA PRO A 180 -7.60 -30.89 -0.03
C PRO A 180 -6.98 -29.70 -0.77
N ASP A 181 -5.77 -29.28 -0.37
CA ASP A 181 -5.12 -28.04 -0.83
C ASP A 181 -5.01 -27.95 -2.36
N GLN A 182 -4.65 -29.07 -3.02
CA GLN A 182 -4.57 -29.11 -4.47
C GLN A 182 -5.93 -28.88 -5.14
N ALA A 183 -7.01 -29.48 -4.62
CA ALA A 183 -8.35 -29.26 -5.14
C ALA A 183 -8.85 -27.83 -4.86
N LEU A 184 -8.45 -27.24 -3.74
CA LEU A 184 -8.74 -25.85 -3.40
C LEU A 184 -8.12 -24.88 -4.40
N VAL A 185 -6.84 -25.06 -4.76
CA VAL A 185 -6.15 -24.23 -5.77
C VAL A 185 -6.84 -24.34 -7.12
N TRP A 186 -7.07 -25.56 -7.63
CA TRP A 186 -7.78 -25.77 -8.89
C TRP A 186 -9.18 -25.17 -8.91
N THR A 187 -9.90 -25.25 -7.80
CA THR A 187 -11.24 -24.66 -7.68
C THR A 187 -11.17 -23.14 -7.71
N LEU A 188 -10.19 -22.52 -7.00
CA LEU A 188 -9.99 -21.07 -7.03
C LEU A 188 -9.58 -20.57 -8.42
N ASP A 189 -8.70 -21.29 -9.12
CA ASP A 189 -8.33 -20.98 -10.50
C ASP A 189 -9.54 -21.06 -11.44
N GLY A 190 -10.36 -22.10 -11.28
CA GLY A 190 -11.62 -22.24 -12.02
C GLY A 190 -12.60 -21.10 -11.77
N VAL A 191 -12.77 -20.70 -10.50
CA VAL A 191 -13.63 -19.55 -10.12
C VAL A 191 -13.05 -18.24 -10.65
N LEU A 192 -11.72 -18.05 -10.62
CA LEU A 192 -11.05 -16.88 -11.21
C LEU A 192 -11.32 -16.79 -12.71
N VAL A 193 -11.10 -17.88 -13.46
CA VAL A 193 -11.38 -17.95 -14.90
C VAL A 193 -12.86 -17.68 -15.19
N ALA A 194 -13.78 -18.31 -14.46
CA ALA A 194 -15.21 -18.07 -14.62
C ALA A 194 -15.59 -16.61 -14.34
N THR A 195 -14.98 -15.98 -13.34
CA THR A 195 -15.20 -14.57 -13.01
C THR A 195 -14.68 -13.65 -14.12
N LEU A 196 -13.47 -13.92 -14.63
CA LEU A 196 -12.89 -13.18 -15.75
C LEU A 196 -13.74 -13.30 -17.02
N LEU A 197 -14.27 -14.50 -17.31
CA LEU A 197 -15.18 -14.73 -18.44
C LEU A 197 -16.51 -13.99 -18.26
N ALA A 198 -17.10 -14.01 -17.05
CA ALA A 198 -18.32 -13.27 -16.76
C ALA A 198 -18.11 -11.74 -16.89
N MET A 199 -16.97 -11.23 -16.44
CA MET A 199 -16.59 -9.81 -16.60
C MET A 199 -16.35 -9.45 -18.07
N ALA A 200 -15.65 -10.30 -18.82
CA ALA A 200 -15.43 -10.11 -20.25
C ALA A 200 -16.75 -10.12 -21.04
N LEU A 201 -17.67 -11.04 -20.72
CA LEU A 201 -19.00 -11.12 -21.34
C LEU A 201 -19.87 -9.90 -21.01
N THR A 202 -19.80 -9.38 -19.79
CA THR A 202 -20.54 -8.17 -19.41
C THR A 202 -19.98 -6.92 -20.11
N ILE A 203 -18.66 -6.78 -20.21
CA ILE A 203 -18.01 -5.72 -21.01
C ILE A 203 -18.40 -5.85 -22.48
N TRP A 204 -18.34 -7.05 -23.05
CA TRP A 204 -18.68 -7.31 -24.44
C TRP A 204 -20.15 -7.04 -24.77
N ARG A 205 -21.08 -7.42 -23.87
CA ARG A 205 -22.50 -7.06 -23.99
C ARG A 205 -22.70 -5.55 -23.96
N GLN A 206 -22.02 -4.84 -23.05
CA GLN A 206 -22.09 -3.37 -22.98
C GLN A 206 -21.56 -2.70 -24.25
N LEU A 207 -20.49 -3.22 -24.85
CA LEU A 207 -19.94 -2.71 -26.11
C LEU A 207 -20.87 -2.98 -27.31
N ARG A 208 -21.60 -4.11 -27.31
CA ARG A 208 -22.54 -4.48 -28.39
C ARG A 208 -23.88 -3.76 -28.32
N SER A 209 -24.32 -3.30 -27.16
CA SER A 209 -25.61 -2.60 -27.01
C SER A 209 -25.65 -1.22 -27.68
N GLY A 210 -24.56 -0.76 -28.30
CA GLY A 210 -24.48 0.50 -29.03
C GLY A 210 -24.59 1.73 -28.11
N PRO A 211 -24.16 2.92 -28.57
CA PRO A 211 -24.49 4.16 -27.89
C PRO A 211 -26.00 4.38 -27.99
N GLY A 212 -26.75 4.08 -26.93
CA GLY A 212 -28.15 4.49 -26.82
C GLY A 212 -28.29 6.02 -26.92
N GLU A 213 -29.47 6.48 -27.31
CA GLU A 213 -29.81 7.90 -27.57
C GLU A 213 -29.48 8.88 -26.42
N ASP A 214 -29.21 8.38 -25.21
CA ASP A 214 -28.60 9.14 -24.13
C ASP A 214 -27.07 9.06 -24.22
N GLY A 215 -26.48 10.05 -24.90
CA GLY A 215 -25.04 10.21 -25.16
C GLY A 215 -24.07 9.48 -24.22
N GLY A 216 -23.37 8.49 -24.76
CA GLY A 216 -22.04 8.08 -24.29
C GLY A 216 -21.97 7.33 -22.96
N ARG A 217 -22.67 6.20 -22.80
CA ARG A 217 -22.29 5.21 -21.76
C ARG A 217 -21.02 4.47 -22.18
N SER A 218 -19.88 5.09 -21.92
CA SER A 218 -18.59 4.40 -21.81
C SER A 218 -18.70 3.21 -20.83
N VAL A 219 -17.99 2.10 -21.12
CA VAL A 219 -17.93 0.90 -20.27
C VAL A 219 -17.86 1.33 -18.80
N SER A 220 -18.75 0.80 -17.96
CA SER A 220 -18.85 1.30 -16.59
C SER A 220 -17.48 1.15 -15.89
N PRO A 221 -16.83 2.24 -15.45
CA PRO A 221 -15.48 2.21 -14.87
C PRO A 221 -15.26 1.15 -13.78
N PRO A 222 -16.27 0.79 -12.95
CA PRO A 222 -16.12 -0.27 -11.95
C PRO A 222 -15.87 -1.67 -12.52
N VAL A 223 -16.52 -2.05 -13.63
CA VAL A 223 -16.40 -3.39 -14.22
C VAL A 223 -15.01 -3.57 -14.85
N LEU A 224 -14.52 -2.54 -15.55
CA LEU A 224 -13.17 -2.54 -16.13
C LEU A 224 -12.10 -2.64 -15.04
N SER A 225 -12.26 -1.91 -13.93
CA SER A 225 -11.31 -1.99 -12.82
C SER A 225 -11.32 -3.32 -12.07
N ALA A 226 -12.50 -3.93 -11.91
CA ALA A 226 -12.60 -5.25 -11.29
C ALA A 226 -11.92 -6.30 -12.18
N PHE A 227 -12.09 -6.22 -13.50
CA PHE A 227 -11.38 -7.06 -14.46
C PHE A 227 -9.85 -6.89 -14.36
N VAL A 228 -9.35 -5.66 -14.38
CA VAL A 228 -7.91 -5.37 -14.26
C VAL A 228 -7.34 -5.89 -12.93
N VAL A 229 -8.01 -5.62 -11.81
CA VAL A 229 -7.56 -6.09 -10.49
C VAL A 229 -7.60 -7.62 -10.39
N SER A 230 -8.61 -8.28 -10.96
CA SER A 230 -8.65 -9.76 -11.02
C SER A 230 -7.52 -10.34 -11.86
N VAL A 231 -7.11 -9.67 -12.96
CA VAL A 231 -5.93 -10.07 -13.75
C VAL A 231 -4.64 -9.93 -12.93
N TYR A 232 -4.47 -8.83 -12.20
CA TYR A 232 -3.30 -8.64 -11.30
C TYR A 232 -3.31 -9.57 -10.09
N ALA A 233 -4.48 -9.89 -9.52
CA ALA A 233 -4.60 -10.89 -8.47
C ALA A 233 -4.25 -12.29 -9.00
N GLY A 234 -4.68 -12.63 -10.22
CA GLY A 234 -4.28 -13.84 -10.91
C GLY A 234 -2.77 -13.96 -11.11
N PHE A 235 -2.07 -12.85 -11.39
CA PHE A 235 -0.61 -12.83 -11.47
C PHE A 235 0.07 -13.21 -10.14
N LEU A 236 -0.44 -12.73 -9.01
CA LEU A 236 0.06 -13.12 -7.67
C LEU A 236 -0.22 -14.60 -7.37
N PHE A 237 -1.39 -15.12 -7.73
CA PHE A 237 -1.68 -16.55 -7.60
C PHE A 237 -0.78 -17.40 -8.48
N VAL A 238 -0.50 -16.98 -9.72
CA VAL A 238 0.45 -17.65 -10.62
C VAL A 238 1.87 -17.63 -10.06
N ILE A 239 2.32 -16.53 -9.46
CA ILE A 239 3.63 -16.47 -8.77
C ILE A 239 3.64 -17.41 -7.57
N LEU A 240 2.61 -17.40 -6.74
CA LEU A 240 2.51 -18.28 -5.56
C LEU A 240 2.55 -19.76 -5.98
N THR A 241 1.82 -20.11 -7.04
CA THR A 241 1.86 -21.43 -7.66
C THR A 241 3.23 -21.75 -8.25
N ALA A 242 3.90 -20.78 -8.87
CA ALA A 242 5.24 -20.97 -9.42
C ALA A 242 6.32 -21.13 -8.34
N THR A 243 6.27 -20.36 -7.25
CA THR A 243 7.27 -20.44 -6.18
C THR A 243 7.08 -21.65 -5.29
N VAL A 244 5.83 -22.04 -5.00
CA VAL A 244 5.53 -23.20 -4.14
C VAL A 244 5.59 -24.52 -4.92
N ALA A 245 5.30 -24.53 -6.23
CA ALA A 245 5.26 -25.77 -7.01
C ALA A 245 6.46 -26.00 -7.94
N LEU A 246 7.30 -25.00 -8.25
CA LEU A 246 8.38 -25.14 -9.24
C LEU A 246 9.81 -25.02 -8.68
N GLU A 247 9.98 -24.90 -7.34
CA GLU A 247 11.26 -25.04 -6.61
C GLU A 247 12.50 -24.43 -7.31
N MET A 248 12.42 -23.18 -7.77
CA MET A 248 13.58 -22.53 -8.44
C MET A 248 14.59 -22.03 -7.40
N ALA A 249 15.75 -22.70 -7.35
CA ALA A 249 16.84 -22.66 -6.36
C ALA A 249 17.59 -21.32 -6.11
N ASP A 250 18.53 -21.34 -5.14
CA ASP A 250 19.11 -20.23 -4.33
C ASP A 250 20.16 -19.31 -5.00
N VAL A 251 20.73 -19.70 -6.15
CA VAL A 251 21.78 -18.93 -6.87
C VAL A 251 21.35 -17.56 -7.46
N PRO A 252 20.09 -17.29 -7.85
CA PRO A 252 19.72 -16.02 -8.49
C PRO A 252 19.66 -14.83 -7.51
N PHE A 253 19.56 -15.05 -6.19
CA PHE A 253 19.39 -13.96 -5.22
C PHE A 253 20.60 -13.02 -5.16
N LEU A 254 21.83 -13.53 -5.08
CA LEU A 254 23.04 -12.69 -5.05
C LEU A 254 23.25 -11.90 -6.35
N ALA A 255 22.93 -12.51 -7.49
CA ALA A 255 23.04 -11.85 -8.78
C ALA A 255 22.03 -10.69 -8.88
N LEU A 256 20.81 -10.89 -8.38
CA LEU A 256 19.78 -9.86 -8.31
C LEU A 256 20.14 -8.72 -7.35
N ASP A 257 20.71 -9.03 -6.18
CA ASP A 257 21.18 -8.01 -5.23
C ASP A 257 22.34 -7.19 -5.79
N ALA A 258 23.33 -7.84 -6.40
CA ALA A 258 24.44 -7.17 -7.05
C ALA A 258 23.97 -6.27 -8.21
N TRP A 259 23.01 -6.75 -9.00
CA TRP A 259 22.38 -5.98 -10.06
C TRP A 259 21.62 -4.77 -9.52
N LEU A 260 20.84 -4.95 -8.45
CA LEU A 260 20.08 -3.89 -7.81
C LEU A 260 21.00 -2.80 -7.24
N LEU A 261 22.10 -3.19 -6.59
CA LEU A 261 23.13 -2.27 -6.11
C LEU A 261 23.76 -1.48 -7.25
N LEU A 262 24.09 -2.14 -8.37
CA LEU A 262 24.65 -1.50 -9.56
C LEU A 262 23.68 -0.46 -10.13
N VAL A 263 22.41 -0.84 -10.35
CA VAL A 263 21.37 0.08 -10.88
C VAL A 263 21.17 1.26 -9.95
N THR A 264 21.17 1.03 -8.63
CA THR A 264 21.02 2.09 -7.63
C THR A 264 22.22 3.03 -7.61
N ALA A 265 23.43 2.49 -7.65
CA ALA A 265 24.67 3.28 -7.68
C ALA A 265 24.74 4.15 -8.95
N VAL A 266 24.37 3.60 -10.11
CA VAL A 266 24.30 4.35 -11.37
C VAL A 266 23.23 5.44 -11.29
N ALA A 267 22.05 5.16 -10.74
CA ALA A 267 20.99 6.16 -10.60
C ALA A 267 21.40 7.29 -9.64
N VAL A 268 22.01 6.97 -8.50
CA VAL A 268 22.54 7.98 -7.57
C VAL A 268 23.67 8.77 -8.23
N TRP A 269 24.61 8.11 -8.91
CA TRP A 269 25.67 8.81 -9.64
C TRP A 269 25.09 9.76 -10.69
N ALA A 270 24.08 9.32 -11.42
CA ALA A 270 23.44 10.13 -12.44
C ALA A 270 22.70 11.35 -11.87
N ILE A 271 22.25 11.29 -10.62
CA ILE A 271 21.61 12.44 -9.96
C ILE A 271 22.66 13.46 -9.46
N HIS A 272 23.86 13.02 -9.07
CA HIS A 272 24.86 13.89 -8.41
C HIS A 272 25.99 14.36 -9.33
N TRP A 273 26.41 13.53 -10.27
CA TRP A 273 27.66 13.70 -11.00
C TRP A 273 27.53 13.50 -12.51
N ALA A 274 26.33 13.19 -13.02
CA ALA A 274 26.14 13.14 -14.46
C ALA A 274 26.43 14.50 -15.12
N PRO A 275 27.06 14.50 -16.30
CA PRO A 275 27.09 15.68 -17.17
C PRO A 275 25.68 16.20 -17.44
N THR A 276 25.55 17.51 -17.70
CA THR A 276 24.25 18.18 -17.90
C THR A 276 23.37 17.55 -18.98
N GLY A 277 23.96 16.94 -20.01
CA GLY A 277 23.22 16.22 -21.06
C GLY A 277 22.66 14.84 -20.64
N LEU A 278 23.12 14.30 -19.51
CA LEU A 278 22.67 13.02 -18.96
C LEU A 278 21.90 13.19 -17.64
N ALA A 279 21.92 14.37 -17.01
CA ALA A 279 21.20 14.63 -15.77
C ALA A 279 19.67 14.60 -16.02
N ASN A 280 18.97 13.68 -15.36
CA ASN A 280 17.52 13.55 -15.50
C ASN A 280 16.82 13.41 -14.13
N PRO A 281 15.80 14.25 -13.82
CA PRO A 281 15.05 14.13 -12.57
C PRO A 281 14.32 12.78 -12.41
N HIS A 282 14.12 12.03 -13.50
CA HIS A 282 13.51 10.69 -13.45
C HIS A 282 14.37 9.64 -12.74
N TYR A 283 15.68 9.82 -12.61
CA TYR A 283 16.53 8.87 -11.87
C TYR A 283 16.12 8.73 -10.40
N VAL A 284 15.50 9.75 -9.82
CA VAL A 284 14.91 9.67 -8.47
C VAL A 284 13.81 8.60 -8.38
N HIS A 285 13.03 8.41 -9.44
CA HIS A 285 12.03 7.34 -9.52
C HIS A 285 12.70 5.97 -9.70
N GLY A 286 13.84 5.92 -10.40
CA GLY A 286 14.67 4.72 -10.48
C GLY A 286 15.17 4.28 -9.10
N VAL A 287 15.70 5.20 -8.30
CA VAL A 287 16.10 4.91 -6.90
C VAL A 287 14.90 4.47 -6.05
N ALA A 288 13.73 5.10 -6.23
CA ALA A 288 12.52 4.70 -5.52
C ALA A 288 12.05 3.28 -5.88
N LEU A 289 12.15 2.92 -7.16
CA LEU A 289 11.87 1.57 -7.65
C LEU A 289 12.88 0.56 -7.09
N SER A 290 14.16 0.92 -7.04
CA SER A 290 15.18 0.06 -6.45
C SER A 290 14.90 -0.22 -4.97
N VAL A 291 14.48 0.78 -4.19
CA VAL A 291 14.03 0.56 -2.80
C VAL A 291 12.83 -0.40 -2.75
N GLY A 292 11.89 -0.27 -3.69
CA GLY A 292 10.74 -1.18 -3.78
C GLY A 292 11.14 -2.64 -4.05
N ILE A 293 12.08 -2.86 -4.98
CA ILE A 293 12.62 -4.19 -5.32
C ILE A 293 13.50 -4.75 -4.18
N ALA A 294 14.18 -3.88 -3.44
CA ALA A 294 14.99 -4.25 -2.29
C ALA A 294 14.16 -4.81 -1.12
N ILE A 295 12.84 -4.55 -1.06
CA ILE A 295 11.99 -5.11 0.00
C ILE A 295 11.92 -6.65 -0.10
N PRO A 296 11.43 -7.25 -1.20
CA PRO A 296 11.36 -8.70 -1.31
C PRO A 296 12.75 -9.34 -1.29
N LEU A 297 13.75 -8.76 -1.98
CA LEU A 297 15.11 -9.31 -1.99
C LEU A 297 15.81 -9.21 -0.63
N GLY A 298 15.63 -8.09 0.08
CA GLY A 298 16.19 -7.89 1.41
C GLY A 298 15.62 -8.83 2.48
N PHE A 299 14.48 -9.47 2.22
CA PHE A 299 14.00 -10.61 3.00
C PHE A 299 14.51 -11.94 2.45
N ALA A 300 14.35 -12.17 1.14
CA ALA A 300 14.68 -13.44 0.51
C ALA A 300 16.17 -13.80 0.65
N THR A 301 17.09 -12.87 0.41
CA THR A 301 18.52 -13.19 0.46
C THR A 301 18.98 -13.55 1.87
N PRO A 302 18.72 -12.77 2.93
CA PRO A 302 19.13 -13.17 4.27
C PRO A 302 18.44 -14.45 4.75
N LEU A 303 17.14 -14.64 4.45
CA LEU A 303 16.37 -15.78 4.96
C LEU A 303 16.66 -17.08 4.21
N GLU A 304 16.60 -17.06 2.88
CA GLU A 304 16.65 -18.27 2.05
C GLU A 304 18.09 -18.67 1.70
N LEU A 305 18.98 -17.69 1.46
CA LEU A 305 20.35 -18.01 1.03
C LEU A 305 21.32 -18.14 2.21
N TYR A 306 21.15 -17.33 3.25
CA TYR A 306 22.08 -17.26 4.38
C TYR A 306 21.54 -17.89 5.67
N ASP A 307 20.31 -18.40 5.67
CA ASP A 307 19.61 -18.91 6.86
C ASP A 307 19.70 -17.93 8.05
N ALA A 308 19.70 -16.63 7.76
CA ALA A 308 19.86 -15.60 8.77
C ALA A 308 18.61 -15.51 9.65
N PRO A 309 18.74 -15.19 10.95
CA PRO A 309 17.58 -15.09 11.81
C PRO A 309 16.71 -13.88 11.41
N PRO A 310 15.38 -13.93 11.62
CA PRO A 310 14.45 -12.88 11.18
C PRO A 310 14.81 -11.43 11.51
N PRO A 311 15.41 -11.10 12.68
CA PRO A 311 15.85 -9.73 12.97
C PRO A 311 16.87 -9.19 11.97
N VAL A 312 17.72 -10.05 11.40
CA VAL A 312 18.74 -9.65 10.43
C VAL A 312 18.09 -9.26 9.11
N ALA A 313 17.14 -10.05 8.60
CA ALA A 313 16.38 -9.72 7.40
C ALA A 313 15.58 -8.42 7.56
N ALA A 314 14.88 -8.27 8.70
CA ALA A 314 14.18 -7.03 9.04
C ALA A 314 15.12 -5.82 9.09
N LEU A 315 16.31 -5.98 9.67
CA LEU A 315 17.30 -4.92 9.77
C LEU A 315 17.78 -4.49 8.38
N VAL A 316 18.08 -5.43 7.47
CA VAL A 316 18.49 -5.12 6.10
C VAL A 316 17.43 -4.27 5.39
N VAL A 317 16.17 -4.71 5.40
CA VAL A 317 15.07 -3.98 4.75
C VAL A 317 14.83 -2.62 5.42
N ALA A 318 14.87 -2.55 6.75
CA ALA A 318 14.74 -1.29 7.48
C ALA A 318 15.88 -0.32 7.15
N SER A 319 17.13 -0.80 7.04
CA SER A 319 18.29 0.01 6.70
C SER A 319 18.16 0.62 5.30
N VAL A 320 17.69 -0.16 4.31
CA VAL A 320 17.41 0.36 2.97
C VAL A 320 16.31 1.43 3.03
N GLY A 321 15.24 1.18 3.78
CA GLY A 321 14.17 2.16 3.98
C GLY A 321 14.65 3.43 4.67
N VAL A 322 15.48 3.35 5.72
CA VAL A 322 16.00 4.52 6.44
C VAL A 322 16.94 5.33 5.54
N ALA A 323 17.83 4.67 4.80
CA ALA A 323 18.73 5.33 3.85
C ALA A 323 17.95 6.05 2.74
N GLY A 324 16.95 5.38 2.16
CA GLY A 324 16.07 5.96 1.16
C GLY A 324 15.25 7.13 1.71
N LEU A 325 14.73 7.02 2.94
CA LEU A 325 13.95 8.08 3.57
C LEU A 325 14.80 9.32 3.86
N TRP A 326 16.02 9.13 4.38
CA TRP A 326 16.97 10.20 4.63
C TRP A 326 17.32 10.95 3.34
N TYR A 327 17.68 10.20 2.28
CA TYR A 327 17.98 10.77 0.97
C TYR A 327 16.76 11.46 0.35
N GLY A 328 15.59 10.84 0.46
CA GLY A 328 14.33 11.34 -0.07
C GLY A 328 13.88 12.64 0.59
N LEU A 329 14.01 12.76 1.91
CA LEU A 329 13.68 14.00 2.64
C LEU A 329 14.60 15.16 2.23
N GLY A 330 15.91 14.92 2.13
CA GLY A 330 16.87 15.94 1.68
C GLY A 330 16.60 16.45 0.25
N ARG A 331 16.04 15.60 -0.61
CA ARG A 331 15.70 15.91 -2.01
C ARG A 331 14.22 16.25 -2.24
N SER A 332 13.41 16.26 -1.18
CA SER A 332 11.95 16.33 -1.26
C SER A 332 11.31 15.26 -2.18
N ALA A 333 12.00 14.15 -2.47
CA ALA A 333 11.59 13.15 -3.44
C ALA A 333 10.43 12.26 -2.94
N MET A 334 9.18 12.63 -3.26
CA MET A 334 8.00 11.95 -2.71
C MET A 334 7.91 10.46 -3.05
N SER A 335 8.26 10.06 -4.27
CA SER A 335 8.25 8.64 -4.67
C SER A 335 9.17 7.81 -3.77
N LEU A 336 10.38 8.32 -3.52
CA LEU A 336 11.36 7.67 -2.67
C LEU A 336 10.95 7.70 -1.19
N ILE A 337 10.40 8.80 -0.69
CA ILE A 337 9.87 8.89 0.69
C ILE A 337 8.79 7.81 0.89
N VAL A 338 7.87 7.66 -0.05
CA VAL A 338 6.78 6.67 0.05
C VAL A 338 7.31 5.23 0.03
N THR A 339 8.19 4.88 -0.92
CA THR A 339 8.73 3.51 -0.99
C THR A 339 9.62 3.18 0.21
N SER A 340 10.36 4.16 0.72
CA SER A 340 11.19 4.03 1.92
C SER A 340 10.35 3.81 3.18
N CYS A 341 9.27 4.57 3.35
CA CYS A 341 8.30 4.34 4.41
C CYS A 341 7.66 2.95 4.31
N ALA A 342 7.38 2.46 3.11
CA ALA A 342 6.86 1.11 2.90
C ALA A 342 7.87 0.04 3.35
N ALA A 343 9.16 0.18 3.00
CA ALA A 343 10.21 -0.74 3.44
C ALA A 343 10.30 -0.81 4.99
N ILE A 344 10.25 0.33 5.66
CA ILE A 344 10.28 0.39 7.14
C ILE A 344 9.04 -0.27 7.75
N VAL A 345 7.87 -0.06 7.16
CA VAL A 345 6.63 -0.74 7.59
C VAL A 345 6.72 -2.25 7.38
N CYS A 346 7.25 -2.71 6.25
CA CYS A 346 7.44 -4.13 5.97
C CYS A 346 8.40 -4.78 6.97
N ALA A 347 9.54 -4.15 7.26
CA ALA A 347 10.49 -4.61 8.27
C ALA A 347 9.87 -4.67 9.67
N ALA A 348 9.16 -3.61 10.07
CA ALA A 348 8.44 -3.55 11.34
C ALA A 348 7.36 -4.61 11.46
N TRP A 349 6.58 -4.83 10.38
CA TRP A 349 5.56 -5.86 10.31
C TRP A 349 6.16 -7.26 10.46
N TYR A 350 7.21 -7.56 9.69
CA TYR A 350 7.88 -8.86 9.74
C TYR A 350 8.45 -9.15 11.12
N LEU A 351 9.14 -8.18 11.73
CA LEU A 351 9.66 -8.31 13.09
C LEU A 351 8.54 -8.45 14.14
N GLY A 352 7.43 -7.74 13.95
CA GLY A 352 6.26 -7.85 14.80
C GLY A 352 5.53 -9.19 14.67
N ALA A 353 5.58 -9.84 13.50
CA ALA A 353 5.01 -11.16 13.27
C ALA A 353 5.87 -12.27 13.90
N GLU A 354 7.18 -12.21 13.74
CA GLU A 354 8.13 -13.21 14.24
C GLU A 354 8.36 -13.11 15.76
N PHE A 355 8.33 -11.89 16.31
CA PHE A 355 8.56 -11.64 17.75
C PHE A 355 7.32 -11.12 18.46
N GLY A 356 6.13 -11.51 18.00
CA GLY A 356 4.84 -11.19 18.62
C GLY A 356 4.81 -11.52 20.12
N ASP A 357 5.52 -12.56 20.54
CA ASP A 357 5.52 -13.06 21.93
C ASP A 357 6.52 -12.34 22.85
N ASN A 358 7.18 -11.27 22.40
CA ASN A 358 8.14 -10.52 23.19
C ASN A 358 7.71 -9.07 23.40
N ILE A 359 7.49 -8.64 24.65
CA ILE A 359 7.15 -7.25 24.96
C ILE A 359 8.21 -6.24 24.48
N GLY A 360 9.46 -6.68 24.32
CA GLY A 360 10.55 -5.88 23.77
C GLY A 360 10.30 -5.46 22.32
N SER A 361 9.68 -6.30 21.48
CA SER A 361 9.36 -5.95 20.08
C SER A 361 8.26 -4.88 20.03
N VAL A 362 7.26 -4.97 20.90
CA VAL A 362 6.19 -3.97 21.06
C VAL A 362 6.77 -2.61 21.45
N ILE A 363 7.65 -2.59 22.46
CA ILE A 363 8.29 -1.36 22.94
C ILE A 363 9.16 -0.76 21.82
N ALA A 364 9.95 -1.59 21.13
CA ALA A 364 10.77 -1.13 20.01
C ALA A 364 9.92 -0.50 18.90
N LEU A 365 8.83 -1.14 18.48
CA LEU A 365 7.91 -0.61 17.47
C LEU A 365 7.23 0.69 17.90
N ALA A 366 6.83 0.79 19.18
CA ALA A 366 6.27 2.01 19.74
C ALA A 366 7.29 3.17 19.77
N VAL A 367 8.55 2.88 20.12
CA VAL A 367 9.64 3.87 20.06
C VAL A 367 9.88 4.33 18.63
N VAL A 368 9.94 3.41 17.65
CA VAL A 368 10.10 3.78 16.24
C VAL A 368 8.92 4.64 15.76
N ALA A 369 7.68 4.28 16.10
CA ALA A 369 6.51 5.10 15.80
C ALA A 369 6.62 6.52 16.41
N ALA A 370 7.08 6.64 17.66
CA ALA A 370 7.31 7.92 18.32
C ALA A 370 8.39 8.76 17.61
N VAL A 371 9.50 8.13 17.19
CA VAL A 371 10.55 8.80 16.40
C VAL A 371 9.99 9.34 15.08
N PHE A 372 9.12 8.59 14.40
CA PHE A 372 8.46 9.05 13.17
C PHE A 372 7.49 10.21 13.43
N PHE A 373 6.69 10.17 14.49
CA PHE A 373 5.84 11.30 14.89
C PHE A 373 6.67 12.54 15.22
N LEU A 374 7.79 12.39 15.93
CA LEU A 374 8.72 13.48 16.22
C LEU A 374 9.34 14.04 14.93
N GLY A 375 9.76 13.18 14.01
CA GLY A 375 10.27 13.57 12.69
C GLY A 375 9.25 14.39 11.90
N ALA A 376 8.00 13.91 11.80
CA ALA A 376 6.90 14.64 11.18
C ALA A 376 6.63 15.99 11.85
N SER A 377 6.72 16.07 13.18
CA SER A 377 6.55 17.33 13.93
C SER A 377 7.67 18.34 13.63
N ARG A 378 8.91 17.87 13.41
CA ARG A 378 10.04 18.73 13.06
C ARG A 378 9.89 19.29 11.65
N ILE A 379 9.52 18.44 10.68
CA ILE A 379 9.19 18.86 9.30
C ILE A 379 8.09 19.94 9.33
N GLY A 380 7.10 19.80 10.22
CA GLY A 380 6.03 20.78 10.41
C GLY A 380 6.45 22.08 11.13
N ARG A 381 7.46 22.06 12.02
CA ARG A 381 7.91 23.25 12.78
C ARG A 381 8.82 24.17 11.98
N GLU A 382 9.67 23.63 11.10
CA GLU A 382 10.47 24.43 10.17
C GLU A 382 9.61 25.35 9.29
N ARG A 383 8.35 24.96 9.05
CA ARG A 383 7.35 25.78 8.37
C ARG A 383 6.98 27.03 9.16
N ALA A 384 6.69 26.90 10.46
CA ALA A 384 6.29 28.02 11.30
C ALA A 384 7.43 29.04 11.45
N ALA A 385 8.67 28.57 11.51
CA ALA A 385 9.85 29.42 11.55
C ALA A 385 10.10 30.15 10.20
N GLY A 386 9.84 29.50 9.07
CA GLY A 386 9.95 30.12 7.74
C GLY A 386 8.82 31.10 7.40
N GLU A 387 7.62 30.91 7.96
CA GLU A 387 6.48 31.83 7.81
C GLU A 387 6.59 33.07 8.72
N ALA A 388 7.30 32.98 9.85
CA ALA A 388 7.47 34.08 10.81
C ALA A 388 8.57 35.09 10.44
N LYS A 389 9.35 34.87 9.38
CA LYS A 389 10.28 35.90 8.89
C LYS A 389 9.41 36.98 8.23
N PRO A 390 9.28 38.18 8.82
CA PRO A 390 8.47 39.23 8.22
C PRO A 390 9.07 39.48 6.83
N ARG A 391 8.22 39.49 5.79
CA ARG A 391 8.60 40.18 4.55
C ARG A 391 8.89 41.59 5.01
N GLY A 392 10.18 41.95 5.07
CA GLY A 392 10.60 43.33 5.26
C GLY A 392 9.84 44.11 4.20
N VAL A 393 8.86 44.87 4.67
CA VAL A 393 8.21 45.89 3.88
C VAL A 393 9.37 46.78 3.50
N GLY A 394 9.75 46.73 2.22
CA GLY A 394 10.74 47.64 1.68
C GLY A 394 10.25 49.03 2.01
N ASP A 395 11.05 49.74 2.80
CA ASP A 395 10.92 51.16 3.03
C ASP A 395 10.78 51.83 1.66
N THR A 396 9.61 52.41 1.44
CA THR A 396 9.41 53.43 0.43
C THR A 396 10.17 54.67 0.89
N GLU A 397 11.33 54.94 0.28
CA GLU A 397 11.82 56.30 0.04
C GLU A 397 12.39 56.42 -1.37
#